data_AF-A0A9P1HWJ1-F1
#
_entry.id   AF-A0A9P1HWJ1-F1
#
_cell.length_a   1.000
_cell.length_b   1.000
_cell.length_c   1.000
_cell.angle_alpha   90.00
_cell.angle_beta   90.00
_cell.angle_gamma   90.00
#
_symmetry.space_group_name_H-M   'P 1'
#
loop_
_entity.id
_entity.type
_entity.pdbx_description
1 polymer ?
#
loop_
_entity_poly.entity_id
_entity_poly.type
_entity_poly.pdbx_seq_one_letter_code
_entity_poly.pdbx_strand_id
1 'polypeptide(L)'
;MISNRISSWFLITIVITFFIPITLQNNEDAEQDAVFQNLRRHHIRGQTHRKRTPVCVNGKPEGDKCACEQDYVGRHCEKKKHCATFRRYRNGSCPICENGYTGEYCEVLNCVHGHLNEIATECICDNPYSGTFCADLNTSKVYGFYNRKVYWLGPLGALSLIPMCALYLGCEYMAQKRQVKRVGQMLGGQNINVKDKTLQHLLMS
;
A
#
# COMPACT_ATOMS: atom_id res chain seq x y z
N MET A 1 -29.81 -1.16 -49.90
CA MET A 1 -29.48 -0.04 -48.98
C MET A 1 -30.09 -0.31 -47.61
N ILE A 2 -29.42 -1.05 -46.73
CA ILE A 2 -29.69 -1.07 -45.29
C ILE A 2 -28.32 -1.02 -44.64
N SER A 3 -27.93 0.21 -44.29
CA SER A 3 -26.61 0.62 -43.85
C SER A 3 -26.71 0.99 -42.36
N ASN A 4 -25.70 0.57 -41.59
CA ASN A 4 -25.14 1.32 -40.47
C ASN A 4 -26.09 1.72 -39.32
N ARG A 5 -26.60 0.77 -38.54
CA ARG A 5 -27.24 1.10 -37.24
C ARG A 5 -26.92 0.21 -36.05
N ILE A 6 -25.93 -0.69 -36.16
CA ILE A 6 -25.62 -1.67 -35.09
C ILE A 6 -24.30 -1.36 -34.36
N SER A 7 -23.42 -0.52 -34.91
CA SER A 7 -22.09 -0.25 -34.30
C SER A 7 -22.09 0.80 -33.18
N SER A 8 -23.09 1.70 -33.10
CA SER A 8 -23.07 2.79 -32.12
C SER A 8 -23.66 2.40 -30.75
N TRP A 9 -24.59 1.43 -30.71
CA TRP A 9 -25.25 1.03 -29.45
C TRP A 9 -24.37 0.09 -28.60
N PHE A 10 -23.51 -0.70 -29.23
CA PHE A 10 -22.56 -1.59 -28.53
C PHE A 10 -21.37 -0.84 -27.91
N LEU A 11 -20.96 0.30 -28.47
CA LEU A 11 -19.89 1.13 -27.88
C LEU A 11 -20.39 1.96 -26.70
N ILE A 12 -21.67 2.36 -26.70
CA ILE A 12 -22.26 3.17 -25.62
C ILE A 12 -22.55 2.32 -24.38
N THR A 13 -22.93 1.05 -24.53
CA THR A 13 -23.17 0.16 -23.38
C THR A 13 -21.90 -0.28 -22.66
N ILE A 14 -20.76 -0.37 -23.35
CA ILE A 14 -19.46 -0.69 -22.74
C ILE A 14 -18.93 0.47 -21.88
N VAL A 15 -19.24 1.72 -22.24
CA VAL A 15 -18.80 2.90 -21.46
C VAL A 15 -19.64 3.10 -20.19
N ILE A 16 -20.92 2.72 -20.22
CA ILE A 16 -21.85 2.94 -19.09
C ILE A 16 -21.66 1.92 -17.95
N THR A 17 -21.17 0.70 -18.24
CA THR A 17 -20.94 -0.33 -17.20
C THR A 17 -19.61 -0.17 -16.46
N PHE A 18 -18.67 0.64 -16.96
CA PHE A 18 -17.39 0.95 -16.30
C PHE A 18 -17.41 2.24 -15.45
N PHE A 19 -18.50 3.03 -15.48
CA PHE A 19 -18.68 4.26 -14.70
C PHE A 19 -19.78 4.13 -13.63
N ILE A 20 -19.92 2.95 -13.01
CA ILE A 20 -20.52 2.88 -11.68
C ILE A 20 -19.37 3.15 -10.71
N PRO A 21 -19.36 4.28 -9.98
CA PRO A 21 -18.37 4.48 -8.95
C PRO A 21 -18.57 3.38 -7.92
N ILE A 22 -17.52 2.57 -7.76
CA ILE A 22 -17.32 1.69 -6.61
C ILE A 22 -17.21 2.64 -5.40
N THR A 23 -18.34 2.97 -4.78
CA THR A 23 -18.40 3.52 -3.43
C THR A 23 -18.52 2.33 -2.48
N LEU A 24 -17.42 1.63 -2.28
CA LEU A 24 -17.22 0.66 -1.20
C LEU A 24 -15.87 1.01 -0.55
N GLN A 25 -15.87 1.02 0.79
CA GLN A 25 -14.86 1.55 1.71
C GLN A 25 -14.86 3.09 1.82
N ASN A 26 -15.23 3.73 2.94
CA ASN A 26 -14.94 3.39 4.33
C ASN A 26 -16.06 3.89 5.26
N ASN A 27 -16.62 3.00 6.07
CA ASN A 27 -17.39 3.34 7.26
C ASN A 27 -17.15 2.23 8.30
N GLU A 28 -15.94 2.21 8.86
CA GLU A 28 -15.58 1.41 10.03
C GLU A 28 -15.02 2.29 11.16
N ASP A 29 -15.40 3.58 11.22
CA ASP A 29 -14.97 4.52 12.26
C ASP A 29 -16.15 5.03 13.11
N ALA A 30 -17.05 4.14 13.55
CA ALA A 30 -18.19 4.53 14.40
C ALA A 30 -18.51 3.55 15.55
N GLU A 31 -17.57 2.68 15.92
CA GLU A 31 -17.78 1.71 17.02
C GLU A 31 -16.66 1.71 18.08
N GLN A 32 -15.99 2.85 18.27
CA GLN A 32 -15.02 3.03 19.38
C GLN A 32 -15.40 4.12 20.39
N ASP A 33 -16.40 4.95 20.08
CA ASP A 33 -16.80 6.07 20.95
C ASP A 33 -17.71 5.68 22.13
N ALA A 34 -18.31 4.48 22.11
CA ALA A 34 -19.20 4.01 23.17
C ALA A 34 -18.46 3.46 24.41
N VAL A 35 -17.17 3.08 24.26
CA VAL A 35 -16.37 2.55 25.38
C VAL A 35 -15.72 3.68 26.17
N PHE A 36 -15.36 4.80 25.52
CA PHE A 36 -14.59 5.86 26.15
C PHE A 36 -15.40 6.75 27.11
N GLN A 37 -16.73 6.83 26.94
CA GLN A 37 -17.58 7.68 27.79
C GLN A 37 -17.92 7.05 29.16
N ASN A 38 -17.85 5.73 29.30
CA ASN A 38 -18.22 5.05 30.54
C ASN A 38 -17.12 5.03 31.61
N LEU A 39 -15.87 5.39 31.29
CA LEU A 39 -14.79 5.48 32.28
C LEU A 39 -14.66 6.85 32.98
N ARG A 40 -15.47 7.86 32.63
CA ARG A 40 -15.36 9.22 33.18
C ARG A 40 -16.26 9.53 34.39
N ARG A 41 -16.85 8.52 35.05
CA ARG A 41 -17.82 8.76 36.13
C ARG A 41 -17.43 8.37 37.54
N HIS A 42 -16.20 7.90 37.78
CA HIS A 42 -15.77 7.58 39.15
C HIS A 42 -14.33 8.01 39.45
N HIS A 43 -14.15 9.27 39.89
CA HIS A 43 -13.33 9.60 41.07
C HIS A 43 -13.27 11.11 41.32
N ILE A 44 -14.25 11.65 42.05
CA ILE A 44 -14.05 12.86 42.85
C ILE A 44 -14.11 12.42 44.31
N ARG A 45 -12.96 12.07 44.86
CA ARG A 45 -12.74 11.97 46.30
C ARG A 45 -11.37 12.55 46.58
N GLY A 46 -11.38 13.61 47.39
CA GLY A 46 -10.22 14.42 47.72
C GLY A 46 -9.02 13.57 48.13
N GLN A 47 -7.86 13.92 47.60
CA GLN A 47 -6.60 13.35 48.05
C GLN A 47 -5.81 14.47 48.70
N THR A 48 -5.65 14.34 50.02
CA THR A 48 -4.49 14.85 50.72
C THR A 48 -3.24 14.47 49.90
N HIS A 49 -2.46 15.46 49.47
CA HIS A 49 -1.20 15.28 48.75
C HIS A 49 -0.18 14.55 49.66
N ARG A 50 -0.34 13.24 49.85
CA ARG A 50 0.81 12.39 50.17
C ARG A 50 1.68 12.44 48.92
N LYS A 51 2.86 13.07 49.03
CA LYS A 51 3.91 13.04 48.00
C LYS A 51 4.07 11.59 47.55
N ARG A 52 3.54 11.26 46.37
CA ARG A 52 3.67 9.92 45.80
C ARG A 52 5.10 9.83 45.28
N THR A 53 5.87 8.92 45.84
CA THR A 53 7.21 8.60 45.38
C THR A 53 7.15 8.23 43.89
N PRO A 54 7.97 8.83 43.01
CA PRO A 54 7.93 8.54 41.58
C PRO A 54 8.32 7.08 41.33
N VAL A 55 7.69 6.44 40.35
CA VAL A 55 8.08 5.10 39.89
C VAL A 55 9.27 5.24 38.95
N CYS A 56 10.37 4.57 39.29
CA CYS A 56 11.61 4.56 38.52
C CYS A 56 11.87 3.11 38.08
N VAL A 57 12.13 2.89 36.79
CA VAL A 57 12.37 1.55 36.22
C VAL A 57 13.79 1.09 36.54
N ASN A 58 14.79 1.91 36.16
CA ASN A 58 16.22 1.63 36.36
C ASN A 58 16.89 2.75 37.16
N GLY A 59 16.50 2.88 38.43
CA GLY A 59 17.01 3.94 39.29
C GLY A 59 16.33 4.00 40.65
N LYS A 60 16.66 5.04 41.41
CA LYS A 60 16.09 5.26 42.75
C LYS A 60 15.32 6.57 42.78
N PRO A 61 14.19 6.65 43.49
CA PRO A 61 13.48 7.90 43.65
C PRO A 61 14.27 8.83 44.58
N GLU A 62 14.56 10.03 44.10
CA GLU A 62 15.22 11.09 44.86
C GLU A 62 14.28 12.30 44.91
N GLY A 63 13.48 12.37 45.97
CA GLY A 63 12.41 13.34 46.11
C GLY A 63 11.29 13.12 45.08
N ASP A 64 11.13 14.09 44.17
CA ASP A 64 10.08 14.08 43.14
C ASP A 64 10.59 13.65 41.74
N LYS A 65 11.87 13.26 41.65
CA LYS A 65 12.53 12.81 40.41
C LYS A 65 13.14 11.42 40.58
N CYS A 66 13.43 10.78 39.46
CA CYS A 66 14.21 9.55 39.44
C CYS A 66 15.69 9.86 39.23
N ALA A 67 16.55 9.38 40.13
CA ALA A 67 17.98 9.32 39.93
C ALA A 67 18.30 8.01 39.17
N CYS A 68 18.61 8.14 37.88
CA CYS A 68 18.87 7.01 37.00
C CYS A 68 20.25 6.39 37.23
N GLU A 69 20.33 5.09 36.99
CA GLU A 69 21.62 4.40 36.90
C GLU A 69 22.47 4.92 35.72
N GLN A 70 23.77 4.65 35.76
CA GLN A 70 24.75 5.27 34.87
C GLN A 70 24.44 5.08 33.37
N ASP A 71 23.83 3.94 33.01
CA ASP A 71 23.49 3.56 31.63
C ASP A 71 22.03 3.80 31.25
N TYR A 72 21.25 4.51 32.08
CA TYR A 72 19.84 4.81 31.80
C TYR A 72 19.54 6.30 31.87
N VAL A 73 18.52 6.73 31.13
CA VAL A 73 17.98 8.09 31.08
C VAL A 73 16.47 8.07 30.91
N GLY A 74 15.87 9.26 30.95
CA GLY A 74 14.42 9.44 30.85
C GLY A 74 13.83 9.88 32.17
N ARG A 75 12.54 10.22 32.16
CA ARG A 75 11.86 10.74 33.35
C ARG A 75 11.73 9.66 34.44
N HIS A 76 11.60 8.41 34.01
CA HIS A 76 11.44 7.22 34.82
C HIS A 76 12.60 6.24 34.64
N CYS A 77 13.72 6.67 34.04
CA CYS A 77 14.88 5.84 33.73
C CYS A 77 14.54 4.66 32.82
N GLU A 78 13.61 4.88 31.89
CA GLU A 78 13.08 3.88 30.98
C GLU A 78 13.96 3.66 29.73
N LYS A 79 14.78 4.65 29.36
CA LYS A 79 15.61 4.60 28.14
C LYS A 79 17.03 4.17 28.47
N LYS A 80 17.57 3.20 27.75
CA LYS A 80 18.96 2.78 27.87
C LYS A 80 19.87 3.64 27.00
N LYS A 81 21.06 3.95 27.49
CA LYS A 81 22.11 4.66 26.74
C LYS A 81 22.87 3.68 25.83
N HIS A 82 22.99 4.00 24.54
CA HIS A 82 23.69 3.17 23.54
C HIS A 82 24.95 3.85 23.02
N CYS A 83 25.98 3.82 23.84
CA CYS A 83 27.19 4.59 23.59
C CYS A 83 28.31 3.67 23.16
N ALA A 84 28.96 3.99 22.04
CA ALA A 84 29.94 3.12 21.39
C ALA A 84 31.18 2.82 22.26
N THR A 85 31.44 3.64 23.28
CA THR A 85 32.55 3.44 24.21
C THR A 85 32.06 3.59 25.65
N PHE A 86 32.85 3.08 26.60
CA PHE A 86 32.59 3.26 28.04
C PHE A 86 32.87 4.69 28.55
N ARG A 87 33.47 5.56 27.72
CA ARG A 87 33.76 6.95 28.10
C ARG A 87 32.45 7.75 28.16
N ARG A 88 32.35 8.62 29.16
CA ARG A 88 31.23 9.55 29.36
C ARG A 88 31.78 10.94 29.63
N TYR A 89 31.08 11.97 29.16
CA TYR A 89 31.37 13.34 29.58
C TYR A 89 30.98 13.55 31.05
N ARG A 90 31.39 14.67 31.64
CA ARG A 90 31.07 15.00 33.04
C ARG A 90 29.56 15.06 33.32
N ASN A 91 28.77 15.40 32.31
CA ASN A 91 27.31 15.44 32.38
C ASN A 91 26.67 14.04 32.25
N GLY A 92 27.47 12.98 32.06
CA GLY A 92 26.99 11.63 31.82
C GLY A 92 26.54 11.34 30.39
N SER A 93 26.73 12.29 29.48
CA SER A 93 26.48 12.19 28.04
C SER A 93 27.56 11.40 27.32
N CYS A 94 27.26 10.97 26.10
CA CYS A 94 28.10 10.04 25.36
C CYS A 94 28.93 10.75 24.28
N PRO A 95 30.23 10.46 24.16
CA PRO A 95 31.07 11.09 23.15
C PRO A 95 30.75 10.61 21.74
N ILE A 96 30.38 9.34 21.59
CA ILE A 96 30.06 8.69 20.32
C ILE A 96 28.94 7.67 20.59
N CYS A 97 27.90 7.68 19.74
CA CYS A 97 26.80 6.73 19.78
C CYS A 97 27.10 5.44 19.01
N GLU A 98 26.49 4.35 19.43
CA GLU A 98 26.44 3.12 18.63
C GLU A 98 25.71 3.38 17.30
N ASN A 99 26.02 2.57 16.29
CA ASN A 99 25.40 2.69 14.97
C ASN A 99 23.87 2.54 15.10
N GLY A 100 23.13 3.49 14.54
CA GLY A 100 21.67 3.52 14.60
C GLY A 100 21.09 4.18 15.85
N TYR A 101 21.91 4.79 16.71
CA TYR A 101 21.45 5.58 17.85
C TYR A 101 21.88 7.05 17.75
N THR A 102 21.04 7.93 18.30
CA THR A 102 21.19 9.39 18.28
C THR A 102 20.73 9.99 19.60
N GLY A 103 21.01 11.28 19.80
CA GLY A 103 20.72 12.01 21.05
C GLY A 103 21.98 12.30 21.87
N GLU A 104 21.83 13.11 22.91
CA GLU A 104 22.95 13.50 23.78
C GLU A 104 23.49 12.31 24.60
N TYR A 105 22.60 11.38 24.95
CA TYR A 105 22.92 10.15 25.70
C TYR A 105 22.78 8.89 24.84
N CYS A 106 22.65 9.05 23.51
CA CYS A 106 22.44 7.96 22.56
C CYS A 106 21.22 7.09 22.92
N GLU A 107 20.15 7.74 23.36
CA GLU A 107 18.93 7.12 23.86
C GLU A 107 17.83 7.01 22.81
N VAL A 108 17.99 7.69 21.67
CA VAL A 108 17.00 7.73 20.59
C VAL A 108 17.42 6.82 19.45
N LEU A 109 16.60 5.83 19.17
CA LEU A 109 16.77 4.92 18.04
C LEU A 109 16.55 5.69 16.72
N ASN A 110 17.45 5.54 15.75
CA ASN A 110 17.34 6.16 14.43
C ASN A 110 16.86 5.13 13.39
N CYS A 111 15.65 5.34 12.89
CA CYS A 111 15.02 4.47 11.90
C CYS A 111 15.38 4.92 10.48
N VAL A 112 15.89 4.02 9.63
CA VAL A 112 16.27 4.37 8.26
C VAL A 112 15.04 4.50 7.34
N HIS A 113 14.15 3.49 7.37
CA HIS A 113 12.92 3.45 6.57
C HIS A 113 11.70 3.17 7.47
N GLY A 114 11.29 4.20 8.21
CA GLY A 114 10.14 4.12 9.11
C GLY A 114 10.10 5.28 10.09
N HIS A 115 9.36 5.10 11.18
CA HIS A 115 9.19 6.11 12.21
C HIS A 115 9.37 5.52 13.62
N LEU A 116 9.75 6.38 14.56
CA LEU A 116 9.98 5.99 15.94
C LEU A 116 8.65 5.86 16.69
N ASN A 117 8.47 4.75 17.42
CA ASN A 117 7.41 4.61 18.40
C ASN A 117 7.87 5.19 19.75
N GLU A 118 7.29 6.32 20.16
CA GLU A 118 7.67 7.03 21.38
C GLU A 118 7.41 6.21 22.66
N ILE A 119 6.46 5.28 22.62
CA ILE A 119 6.02 4.50 23.79
C ILE A 119 6.93 3.29 24.02
N ALA A 120 7.26 2.56 22.95
CA ALA A 120 7.98 1.29 23.04
C ALA A 120 9.48 1.39 22.71
N THR A 121 9.99 2.60 22.39
CA THR A 121 11.40 2.82 22.01
C THR A 121 11.87 1.89 20.88
N GLU A 122 11.00 1.65 19.91
CA GLU A 122 11.22 0.77 18.77
C GLU A 122 10.90 1.48 17.45
N CYS A 123 11.48 1.01 16.34
CA CYS A 123 11.14 1.51 15.02
C CYS A 123 9.94 0.75 14.44
N ILE A 124 8.95 1.50 13.96
CA ILE A 124 7.88 0.98 13.11
C ILE A 124 8.34 1.13 11.67
N CYS A 125 8.64 0.00 11.02
CA CYS A 125 9.18 -0.03 9.67
C CYS A 125 8.11 0.10 8.60
N ASP A 126 8.44 0.83 7.53
CA ASP A 126 7.61 0.89 6.34
C ASP A 126 7.79 -0.38 5.51
N ASN A 127 6.70 -0.94 4.97
CA ASN A 127 6.81 -2.09 4.07
C ASN A 127 7.58 -1.69 2.79
N PRO A 128 8.49 -2.55 2.26
CA PRO A 128 8.80 -3.92 2.66
C PRO A 128 10.02 -4.06 3.61
N TYR A 129 10.48 -2.98 4.24
CA TYR A 129 11.66 -2.96 5.11
C TYR A 129 11.38 -3.63 6.46
N SER A 130 12.45 -4.10 7.13
CA SER A 130 12.38 -4.76 8.43
C SER A 130 13.70 -4.63 9.20
N GLY A 131 13.79 -5.26 10.37
CA GLY A 131 14.94 -5.16 11.28
C GLY A 131 14.72 -4.11 12.36
N THR A 132 15.62 -4.06 13.35
CA THR A 132 15.51 -3.14 14.50
C THR A 132 15.58 -1.67 14.10
N PHE A 133 16.34 -1.36 13.04
CA PHE A 133 16.52 0.00 12.50
C PHE A 133 15.83 0.20 11.14
N CYS A 134 15.02 -0.76 10.69
CA CYS A 134 14.36 -0.74 9.38
C CYS A 134 15.32 -0.62 8.18
N ALA A 135 16.50 -1.21 8.30
CA ALA A 135 17.51 -1.25 7.24
C ALA A 135 17.47 -2.55 6.43
N ASP A 136 16.87 -3.62 6.97
CA ASP A 136 16.93 -4.94 6.37
C ASP A 136 15.84 -5.10 5.30
N LEU A 137 16.28 -5.48 4.10
CA LEU A 137 15.40 -5.74 2.97
C LEU A 137 15.47 -7.23 2.59
N ASN A 138 14.40 -7.97 2.89
CA ASN A 138 14.31 -9.38 2.49
C ASN A 138 13.66 -9.51 1.11
N THR A 139 14.35 -10.15 0.18
CA THR A 139 13.87 -10.38 -1.20
C THR A 139 12.50 -11.04 -1.23
N SER A 140 12.21 -11.99 -0.33
CA SER A 140 10.90 -12.64 -0.24
C SER A 140 9.76 -11.66 0.09
N LYS A 141 9.99 -10.72 1.02
CA LYS A 141 9.03 -9.67 1.38
C LYS A 141 8.88 -8.64 0.26
N VAL A 142 9.97 -8.30 -0.42
CA VAL A 142 9.95 -7.42 -1.59
C VAL A 142 9.08 -8.01 -2.68
N TYR A 143 9.34 -9.26 -3.07
CA TYR A 143 8.53 -9.95 -4.09
C TYR A 143 7.08 -10.08 -3.65
N GLY A 144 6.80 -10.44 -2.39
CA GLY A 144 5.44 -10.48 -1.86
C GLY A 144 4.72 -9.13 -1.93
N PHE A 145 5.39 -8.04 -1.53
CA PHE A 145 4.84 -6.69 -1.55
C PHE A 145 4.53 -6.21 -2.96
N TYR A 146 5.48 -6.34 -3.89
CA TYR A 146 5.27 -5.91 -5.27
C TYR A 146 4.29 -6.81 -6.02
N ASN A 147 4.30 -8.13 -5.80
CA ASN A 147 3.30 -9.02 -6.41
C ASN A 147 1.88 -8.68 -5.95
N ARG A 148 1.70 -8.40 -4.65
CA ARG A 148 0.40 -7.92 -4.12
C ARG A 148 0.02 -6.56 -4.71
N LYS A 149 0.97 -5.64 -4.83
CA LYS A 149 0.74 -4.31 -5.41
C LYS A 149 0.38 -4.39 -6.90
N VAL A 150 1.03 -5.27 -7.66
CA VAL A 150 0.75 -5.54 -9.08
C VAL A 150 -0.59 -6.23 -9.25
N TYR A 151 -0.96 -7.17 -8.36
CA TYR A 151 -2.29 -7.76 -8.33
C TYR A 151 -3.36 -6.68 -8.11
N TRP A 152 -3.08 -5.71 -7.24
CA TRP A 152 -3.95 -4.56 -7.00
C TRP A 152 -4.00 -3.57 -8.19
N LEU A 153 -2.87 -3.39 -8.88
CA LEU A 153 -2.72 -2.70 -10.17
C LEU A 153 -3.23 -3.53 -11.38
N GLY A 154 -3.93 -4.64 -11.12
CA GLY A 154 -4.65 -5.38 -12.14
C GLY A 154 -5.71 -4.53 -12.86
N PRO A 155 -6.65 -5.19 -13.53
CA PRO A 155 -7.16 -4.95 -14.91
C PRO A 155 -6.55 -3.88 -15.84
N LEU A 156 -5.81 -2.87 -15.38
CA LEU A 156 -5.26 -1.78 -16.19
C LEU A 156 -4.32 -2.29 -17.29
N GLY A 157 -3.50 -3.30 -16.98
CA GLY A 157 -2.67 -3.98 -17.98
C GLY A 157 -3.50 -4.71 -19.05
N ALA A 158 -4.54 -5.45 -18.64
CA ALA A 158 -5.45 -6.12 -19.58
C ALA A 158 -6.30 -5.13 -20.41
N LEU A 159 -6.71 -4.01 -19.83
CA LEU A 159 -7.41 -2.91 -20.50
C LEU A 159 -6.57 -2.29 -21.62
N SER A 160 -5.24 -2.30 -21.52
CA SER A 160 -4.37 -1.85 -22.61
C SER A 160 -4.27 -2.85 -23.78
N LEU A 161 -4.48 -4.14 -23.51
CA LEU A 161 -4.40 -5.20 -24.51
C LEU A 161 -5.69 -5.33 -25.34
N ILE A 162 -6.84 -5.04 -24.72
CA ILE A 162 -8.17 -5.14 -25.35
C ILE A 162 -8.29 -4.30 -26.65
N PRO A 163 -7.84 -3.02 -26.70
CA PRO A 163 -7.85 -2.22 -27.92
C PRO A 163 -7.01 -2.81 -29.05
N MET A 164 -5.83 -3.35 -28.73
CA MET A 164 -4.97 -3.99 -29.73
C MET A 164 -5.62 -5.25 -30.31
N CYS A 165 -6.22 -6.08 -29.45
CA CYS A 165 -6.96 -7.26 -29.90
C CYS A 165 -8.18 -6.90 -30.76
N ALA A 166 -8.93 -5.85 -30.39
CA ALA A 166 -10.09 -5.38 -31.14
C ALA A 166 -9.69 -4.84 -32.53
N LEU A 167 -8.61 -4.07 -32.61
CA LEU A 167 -8.06 -3.58 -33.89
C LEU A 167 -7.58 -4.74 -34.77
N TYR A 168 -6.87 -5.72 -34.20
CA TYR A 168 -6.40 -6.90 -34.93
C TYR A 168 -7.56 -7.68 -35.56
N LEU A 169 -8.58 -8.03 -34.77
CA LEU A 169 -9.77 -8.75 -35.26
C LEU A 169 -10.56 -7.93 -36.30
N GLY A 170 -10.66 -6.61 -36.10
CA GLY A 170 -11.28 -5.70 -37.06
C GLY A 170 -10.55 -5.66 -38.40
N CYS A 171 -9.22 -5.67 -38.38
CA CYS A 171 -8.38 -5.72 -39.58
C CYS A 171 -8.56 -7.03 -40.36
N GLU A 172 -8.53 -8.18 -39.69
CA GLU A 172 -8.75 -9.48 -40.35
C GLU A 172 -10.14 -9.56 -41.00
N TYR A 173 -11.19 -9.15 -40.28
CA TYR A 173 -12.55 -9.17 -40.80
C TYR A 173 -12.70 -8.31 -42.08
N MET A 174 -12.11 -7.11 -42.08
CA MET A 174 -12.10 -6.22 -43.24
C MET A 174 -11.31 -6.82 -44.41
N ALA A 175 -10.18 -7.48 -44.14
CA ALA A 175 -9.36 -8.12 -45.16
C ALA A 175 -10.10 -9.28 -45.84
N GLN A 176 -10.73 -10.16 -45.07
CA GLN A 176 -11.53 -11.28 -45.57
C GLN A 176 -12.72 -10.77 -46.41
N LYS A 177 -13.42 -9.74 -45.96
CA LYS A 177 -14.53 -9.13 -46.72
C LYS A 177 -14.10 -8.60 -48.09
N ARG A 178 -12.90 -8.00 -48.18
CA ARG A 178 -12.33 -7.54 -49.47
C ARG A 178 -11.97 -8.71 -50.38
N GLN A 179 -11.46 -9.80 -49.83
CA GLN A 179 -11.12 -11.01 -50.60
C GLN A 179 -12.38 -11.65 -51.21
N VAL A 180 -13.44 -11.84 -50.43
CA VAL A 180 -14.72 -12.38 -50.92
C VAL A 180 -15.30 -11.49 -52.03
N LYS A 181 -15.26 -10.16 -51.87
CA LYS A 181 -15.75 -9.22 -52.90
C LYS A 181 -14.96 -9.33 -54.21
N ARG A 182 -13.64 -9.47 -54.16
CA ARG A 182 -12.80 -9.66 -55.36
C ARG A 182 -13.12 -10.97 -56.07
N VAL A 183 -13.23 -12.06 -55.32
CA VAL A 183 -13.53 -13.39 -55.88
C VAL A 183 -14.95 -13.43 -56.46
N GLY A 184 -15.94 -12.83 -55.77
CA GLY A 184 -17.32 -12.73 -56.28
C GLY A 184 -17.43 -11.92 -57.58
N GLN A 185 -16.66 -10.84 -57.73
CA GLN A 185 -16.63 -10.06 -58.98
C GLN A 185 -16.01 -10.85 -60.14
N MET A 186 -15.00 -11.69 -59.88
CA MET A 186 -14.43 -12.58 -60.91
C MET A 186 -15.41 -13.68 -61.33
N LEU A 187 -16.22 -14.19 -60.39
CA LEU A 187 -17.20 -15.25 -60.64
C LEU A 187 -18.47 -14.73 -61.33
N GLY A 188 -18.90 -13.49 -61.07
CA GLY A 188 -20.08 -12.89 -61.71
C GLY A 188 -19.92 -12.55 -63.20
N GLY A 189 -18.68 -12.53 -63.71
CA GLY A 189 -18.41 -12.43 -65.15
C GLY A 189 -18.70 -13.71 -65.93
N GLN A 190 -18.83 -14.84 -65.23
CA GLN A 190 -19.38 -16.08 -65.74
C GLN A 190 -20.84 -16.13 -65.29
N ASN A 191 -21.79 -16.43 -66.17
CA ASN A 191 -23.25 -16.32 -65.97
C ASN A 191 -23.84 -17.30 -64.93
N ILE A 192 -23.23 -17.41 -63.75
CA ILE A 192 -23.57 -18.31 -62.65
C ILE A 192 -23.91 -17.42 -61.46
N ASN A 193 -25.19 -17.37 -61.09
CA ASN A 193 -25.69 -16.53 -60.01
C ASN A 193 -25.30 -17.13 -58.64
N VAL A 194 -24.07 -16.89 -58.18
CA VAL A 194 -23.57 -17.41 -56.90
C VAL A 194 -23.94 -16.47 -55.76
N LYS A 195 -24.63 -16.99 -54.74
CA LYS A 195 -24.98 -16.25 -53.52
C LYS A 195 -23.73 -15.99 -52.66
N ASP A 196 -23.50 -14.73 -52.29
CA ASP A 196 -22.35 -14.29 -51.46
C ASP A 196 -22.19 -15.08 -50.14
N LYS A 197 -23.29 -15.56 -49.55
CA LYS A 197 -23.27 -16.32 -48.28
C LYS A 197 -22.57 -17.68 -48.39
N THR A 198 -22.75 -18.39 -49.51
CA THR A 198 -22.12 -19.69 -49.75
C THR A 198 -20.62 -19.53 -50.01
N LEU A 199 -20.24 -18.43 -50.65
CA LEU A 199 -18.86 -18.05 -50.93
C LEU A 199 -18.08 -17.70 -49.65
N GLN A 200 -18.73 -16.99 -48.72
CA GLN A 200 -18.18 -16.73 -47.39
C GLN A 200 -17.89 -18.01 -46.62
N HIS A 201 -18.79 -19.00 -46.68
CA HIS A 201 -18.65 -20.25 -45.93
C HIS A 201 -17.53 -21.16 -46.48
N LEU A 202 -17.19 -21.06 -47.77
CA LEU A 202 -16.12 -21.83 -48.41
C LEU A 202 -14.73 -21.20 -48.23
N LEU A 203 -14.65 -19.90 -47.94
CA LEU A 203 -13.40 -19.17 -47.76
C LEU A 203 -13.03 -18.97 -46.28
N MET A 204 -13.91 -19.35 -45.36
CA MET A 204 -13.72 -19.25 -43.90
C MET A 204 -13.52 -20.63 -43.22
N SER A 205 -13.43 -21.74 -43.97
CA SER A 205 -12.98 -23.05 -43.47
C SER A 205 -11.47 -23.20 -43.60
#